data_AF-A0A7J5YSI1-F1
#
_entry.id   AF-A0A7J5YSI1-F1
#
_cell.length_a   1.000
_cell.length_b   1.000
_cell.length_c   1.000
_cell.angle_alpha   90.00
_cell.angle_beta   90.00
_cell.angle_gamma   90.00
#
_symmetry.space_group_name_H-M   'P 1'
#
loop_
_entity.id
_entity.type
_entity.pdbx_description
1 polymer ?
#
loop_
_entity_poly.entity_id
_entity_poly.type
_entity_poly.pdbx_seq_one_letter_code
_entity_poly.pdbx_strand_id
1 'polypeptide(L)'
;MLLKGLNLGSHKYEFSSLAVSLSLEGKASHRELTSRLLSDLSGKMLSQSEMARAFDKILKELPDLILDTPEAPQMLGQFVARAIADHVLPMSFLDFYKGKVDCEHARVALDRAEVLLTMKREMVRLDNVWGVGGGLRPVKHLVREMNLLLKEYLVSGDVSEAEHCLRDLEVPHFHHELVYEVVVMVLESKGDTASHMMIKLLQSFWKTGLITVDQMNRGFQRVYDELPEINLDVPHAHSIMETFVDLCFKEGVITKKLQEACPAR
;
A
#
# COMPACT_ATOMS: atom_id res chain seq x y z
N MET A 1 25.10 -4.95 14.46
CA MET A 1 23.82 -5.71 14.43
C MET A 1 23.39 -5.98 15.86
N LEU A 2 22.28 -5.38 16.32
CA LEU A 2 21.79 -5.50 17.70
C LEU A 2 21.61 -6.96 18.15
N LEU A 3 21.11 -7.83 17.25
CA LEU A 3 20.91 -9.26 17.52
C LEU A 3 22.18 -10.01 17.92
N LYS A 4 23.36 -9.62 17.39
CA LYS A 4 24.63 -10.25 17.78
C LYS A 4 24.96 -10.02 19.25
N GLY A 5 24.58 -8.86 19.79
CA GLY A 5 24.84 -8.52 21.19
C GLY A 5 23.97 -9.28 22.18
N LEU A 6 22.87 -9.89 21.73
CA LEU A 6 21.90 -10.55 22.59
C LEU A 6 22.21 -12.03 22.85
N ASN A 7 23.15 -12.64 22.13
CA ASN A 7 23.57 -14.04 22.33
C ASN A 7 22.40 -15.04 22.45
N LEU A 8 21.44 -14.98 21.52
CA LEU A 8 20.16 -15.71 21.55
C LEU A 8 20.27 -17.25 21.55
N GLY A 9 21.45 -17.83 21.29
CA GLY A 9 21.67 -19.27 21.35
C GLY A 9 20.66 -20.08 20.54
N SER A 10 20.00 -21.04 21.20
CA SER A 10 18.95 -21.90 20.61
C SER A 10 17.62 -21.20 20.35
N HIS A 11 17.43 -19.97 20.82
CA HIS A 11 16.19 -19.19 20.72
C HIS A 11 16.19 -18.21 19.54
N LYS A 12 17.21 -18.25 18.68
CA LYS A 12 17.30 -17.38 17.49
C LYS A 12 16.07 -17.41 16.58
N TYR A 13 15.43 -18.57 16.43
CA TYR A 13 14.22 -18.73 15.62
C TYR A 13 13.02 -17.92 16.18
N GLU A 14 13.00 -17.64 17.49
CA GLU A 14 11.90 -16.89 18.12
C GLU A 14 11.86 -15.44 17.67
N PHE A 15 13.01 -14.86 17.30
CA PHE A 15 13.06 -13.53 16.71
C PHE A 15 12.24 -13.48 15.42
N SER A 16 12.45 -14.44 14.51
CA SER A 16 11.72 -14.48 13.24
C SER A 16 10.24 -14.76 13.44
N SER A 17 9.89 -15.67 14.36
CA SER A 17 8.49 -15.97 14.71
C SER A 17 7.78 -14.74 15.28
N LEU A 18 8.44 -14.01 16.19
CA LEU A 18 7.90 -12.78 16.76
C LEU A 18 7.76 -11.68 15.71
N ALA A 19 8.78 -11.47 14.87
CA ALA A 19 8.75 -10.45 13.83
C ALA A 19 7.60 -10.68 12.83
N VAL A 20 7.40 -11.92 12.39
CA VAL A 20 6.27 -12.27 11.52
C VAL A 20 4.95 -12.02 12.24
N SER A 21 4.78 -12.53 13.46
CA SER A 21 3.52 -12.39 14.22
C SER A 21 3.15 -10.91 14.43
N LEU A 22 4.09 -10.07 14.87
CA LEU A 22 3.87 -8.62 15.02
C LEU A 22 3.50 -7.94 13.70
N SER A 23 4.00 -8.44 12.57
CA SER A 23 3.68 -7.87 11.26
C SER A 23 2.29 -8.25 10.75
N LEU A 24 1.70 -9.35 11.24
CA LEU A 24 0.35 -9.78 10.88
C LEU A 24 -0.69 -8.78 11.37
N GLU A 25 -0.53 -8.29 12.61
CA GLU A 25 -1.37 -7.23 13.21
C GLU A 25 -1.08 -5.83 12.62
N GLY A 26 -0.03 -5.71 11.81
CA GLY A 26 0.41 -4.47 11.20
C GLY A 26 -0.22 -4.16 9.85
N LYS A 27 0.32 -3.14 9.19
CA LYS A 27 -0.04 -2.82 7.80
C LYS A 27 0.78 -3.65 6.80
N ALA A 28 0.39 -3.59 5.52
CA ALA A 28 1.08 -4.27 4.43
C ALA A 28 2.56 -3.88 4.35
N SER A 29 2.87 -2.59 4.57
CA SER A 29 4.26 -2.12 4.61
C SER A 29 5.11 -2.78 5.71
N HIS A 30 4.54 -3.10 6.87
CA HIS A 30 5.25 -3.82 7.94
C HIS A 30 5.59 -5.26 7.54
N ARG A 31 4.70 -5.93 6.80
CA ARG A 31 4.92 -7.28 6.28
C ARG A 31 5.98 -7.32 5.19
N GLU A 32 6.01 -6.32 4.31
CA GLU A 32 7.09 -6.14 3.34
C GLU A 32 8.44 -5.90 4.03
N LEU A 33 8.48 -5.04 5.05
CA LEU A 33 9.71 -4.79 5.81
C LEU A 33 10.18 -6.05 6.55
N THR A 34 9.25 -6.81 7.10
CA THR A 34 9.55 -8.08 7.78
C THR A 34 10.12 -9.10 6.79
N SER A 35 9.54 -9.22 5.59
CA SER A 35 10.08 -10.11 4.54
C SER A 35 11.51 -9.74 4.15
N ARG A 36 11.78 -8.44 3.95
CA ARG A 36 13.14 -7.94 3.67
C ARG A 36 14.11 -8.20 4.82
N LEU A 37 13.67 -7.97 6.06
CA LEU A 37 14.46 -8.23 7.26
C LEU A 37 14.85 -9.72 7.35
N LEU A 38 13.92 -10.64 7.12
CA LEU A 38 14.20 -12.08 7.13
C LEU A 38 15.20 -12.46 6.04
N SER A 39 15.03 -11.92 4.82
CA SER A 39 15.99 -12.09 3.72
C SER A 39 17.38 -11.57 4.09
N ASP A 40 17.47 -10.39 4.70
CA ASP A 40 18.75 -9.78 5.06
C ASP A 40 19.49 -10.51 6.19
N LEU A 41 18.75 -11.15 7.10
CA LEU A 41 19.28 -11.93 8.22
C LEU A 41 19.65 -13.37 7.81
N SER A 42 18.98 -13.93 6.80
CA SER A 42 19.23 -15.27 6.28
C SER A 42 20.68 -15.39 5.79
N GLY A 43 21.34 -16.51 6.12
CA GLY A 43 22.73 -16.79 5.75
C GLY A 43 23.79 -15.95 6.48
N LYS A 44 23.39 -14.87 7.16
CA LYS A 44 24.27 -14.06 8.01
C LYS A 44 24.14 -14.51 9.46
N MET A 45 22.97 -14.28 10.05
CA MET A 45 22.71 -14.48 11.49
C MET A 45 21.86 -15.71 11.77
N LEU A 46 20.96 -16.01 10.83
CA LEU A 46 19.95 -17.05 10.92
C LEU A 46 20.16 -18.07 9.80
N SER A 47 20.21 -19.35 10.15
CA SER A 47 20.25 -20.43 9.17
C SER A 47 18.85 -20.70 8.59
N GLN A 48 18.78 -21.38 7.45
CA GLN A 48 17.51 -21.86 6.90
C GLN A 48 16.80 -22.84 7.85
N SER A 49 17.54 -23.58 8.68
CA SER A 49 16.94 -24.46 9.70
C SER A 49 16.30 -23.67 10.85
N GLU A 50 16.93 -22.58 11.28
CA GLU A 50 16.35 -21.66 12.28
C GLU A 50 15.13 -20.94 11.71
N MET A 51 15.17 -20.52 10.44
CA MET A 51 14.01 -19.95 9.75
C MET A 51 12.88 -20.96 9.60
N ALA A 52 13.16 -22.18 9.14
CA ALA A 52 12.15 -23.23 9.02
C ALA A 52 11.49 -23.55 10.37
N ARG A 53 12.27 -23.59 11.46
CA ARG A 53 11.75 -23.76 12.83
C ARG A 53 10.84 -22.59 13.25
N ALA A 54 11.17 -21.36 12.86
CA ALA A 54 10.31 -20.20 13.12
C ALA A 54 8.96 -20.34 12.42
N PHE A 55 8.96 -20.71 11.13
CA PHE A 55 7.73 -20.90 10.37
C PHE A 55 6.90 -22.10 10.85
N ASP A 56 7.54 -23.21 11.24
CA ASP A 56 6.85 -24.34 11.89
C ASP A 56 6.14 -23.91 13.19
N LYS A 57 6.81 -23.07 14.00
CA LYS A 57 6.20 -22.49 15.20
C LYS A 57 4.97 -21.65 14.86
N ILE A 58 5.08 -20.70 13.92
CA ILE A 58 3.95 -19.82 13.57
C ILE A 58 2.77 -20.62 13.00
N LEU A 59 3.03 -21.66 12.18
CA LEU A 59 1.97 -22.54 11.65
C LEU A 59 1.18 -23.24 12.76
N LYS A 60 1.84 -23.59 13.88
CA LYS A 60 1.20 -24.18 15.06
C LYS A 60 0.42 -23.14 15.89
N GLU A 61 0.87 -21.90 15.89
CA GLU A 61 0.23 -20.78 16.59
C GLU A 61 -0.92 -20.13 15.80
N LEU A 62 -1.13 -20.52 14.54
CA LEU A 62 -2.22 -19.99 13.71
C LEU A 62 -3.61 -20.02 14.36
N PRO A 63 -4.04 -21.08 15.08
CA PRO A 63 -5.33 -21.08 15.77
C PRO A 63 -5.49 -19.96 16.80
N ASP A 64 -4.39 -19.49 17.40
CA ASP A 64 -4.41 -18.37 18.33
C ASP A 64 -4.29 -17.03 17.56
N LEU A 65 -3.41 -16.95 16.56
CA LEU A 65 -3.20 -15.74 15.76
C LEU A 65 -4.46 -15.28 15.01
N ILE A 66 -5.35 -16.21 14.62
CA ILE A 66 -6.61 -15.85 13.96
C ILE A 66 -7.59 -15.11 14.86
N LEU A 67 -7.43 -15.19 16.19
CA LEU A 67 -8.29 -14.50 17.13
C LEU A 67 -8.10 -12.98 17.02
N ASP A 68 -6.87 -12.54 16.76
CA ASP A 68 -6.52 -11.13 16.59
C ASP A 68 -6.46 -10.71 15.12
N THR A 69 -6.07 -11.62 14.22
CA THR A 69 -5.93 -11.36 12.78
C THR A 69 -6.61 -12.48 11.97
N PRO A 70 -7.90 -12.34 11.60
CA PRO A 70 -8.65 -13.38 10.89
C PRO A 70 -7.98 -13.88 9.59
N GLU A 71 -7.29 -13.00 8.86
CA GLU A 71 -6.58 -13.32 7.62
C GLU A 71 -5.15 -13.86 7.83
N ALA A 72 -4.74 -14.13 9.08
CA ALA A 72 -3.41 -14.65 9.40
C ALA A 72 -2.98 -15.88 8.58
N PRO A 73 -3.86 -16.87 8.28
CA PRO A 73 -3.49 -18.01 7.45
C PRO A 73 -3.06 -17.59 6.04
N GLN A 74 -3.82 -16.70 5.39
CA GLN A 74 -3.53 -16.23 4.03
C GLN A 74 -2.25 -15.40 4.02
N MET A 75 -2.07 -14.53 5.00
CA MET A 75 -0.85 -13.74 5.16
C MET A 75 0.37 -14.62 5.44
N LEU A 76 0.26 -15.63 6.30
CA LEU A 76 1.37 -16.56 6.55
C LEU A 76 1.74 -17.35 5.29
N GLY A 77 0.75 -17.74 4.48
CA GLY A 77 1.01 -18.35 3.17
C GLY A 77 1.80 -17.45 2.22
N GLN A 78 1.50 -16.14 2.20
CA GLN A 78 2.28 -15.14 1.46
C GLN A 78 3.72 -15.04 1.99
N PHE A 79 3.91 -15.03 3.30
CA PHE A 79 5.24 -15.07 3.93
C PHE A 79 6.02 -16.33 3.54
N VAL A 80 5.40 -17.51 3.56
CA VAL A 80 6.06 -18.76 3.17
C VAL A 80 6.48 -18.72 1.71
N ALA A 81 5.59 -18.31 0.80
CA ALA A 81 5.91 -18.17 -0.62
C ALA A 81 7.06 -17.19 -0.86
N ARG A 82 7.02 -16.01 -0.21
CA ARG A 82 8.08 -15.00 -0.32
C ARG A 82 9.39 -15.49 0.28
N ALA A 83 9.36 -16.16 1.43
CA ALA A 83 10.55 -16.69 2.08
C ALA A 83 11.22 -17.80 1.26
N ILE A 84 10.47 -18.66 0.57
CA ILE A 84 11.03 -19.64 -0.37
C ILE A 84 11.65 -18.92 -1.58
N ALA A 85 10.96 -17.92 -2.12
CA ALA A 85 11.43 -17.12 -3.25
C ALA A 85 12.74 -16.37 -2.98
N ASP A 86 12.90 -15.88 -1.75
CA ASP A 86 14.07 -15.11 -1.30
C ASP A 86 15.16 -16.03 -0.69
N HIS A 87 15.02 -17.36 -0.82
CA HIS A 87 15.93 -18.36 -0.24
C HIS A 87 16.11 -18.28 1.28
N VAL A 88 15.13 -17.72 1.99
CA VAL A 88 15.02 -17.73 3.45
C VAL A 88 14.58 -19.11 3.95
N LEU A 89 13.68 -19.76 3.21
CA LEU A 89 13.24 -21.14 3.44
C LEU A 89 13.76 -22.06 2.32
N PRO A 90 13.98 -23.37 2.61
CA PRO A 90 14.34 -24.33 1.59
C PRO A 90 13.18 -24.53 0.60
N MET A 91 13.48 -24.81 -0.67
CA MET A 91 12.44 -25.06 -1.69
C MET A 91 11.54 -26.26 -1.36
N SER A 92 12.06 -27.23 -0.61
CA SER A 92 11.33 -28.41 -0.14
C SER A 92 10.54 -28.16 1.16
N PHE A 93 10.47 -26.92 1.66
CA PHE A 93 9.80 -26.62 2.93
C PHE A 93 8.37 -27.14 2.98
N LEU A 94 7.60 -26.95 1.90
CA LEU A 94 6.20 -27.40 1.82
C LEU A 94 6.08 -28.94 1.83
N ASP A 95 7.07 -29.66 1.30
CA ASP A 95 7.03 -31.12 1.19
C ASP A 95 7.03 -31.81 2.56
N PHE A 96 7.59 -31.15 3.59
CA PHE A 96 7.59 -31.70 4.95
C PHE A 96 6.18 -31.83 5.54
N TYR A 97 5.23 -31.03 5.06
CA TYR A 97 3.86 -30.93 5.58
C TYR A 97 2.82 -31.71 4.76
N LYS A 98 3.16 -32.14 3.54
CA LYS A 98 2.23 -32.90 2.67
C LYS A 98 1.70 -34.16 3.38
N GLY A 99 0.38 -34.22 3.54
CA GLY A 99 -0.33 -35.34 4.19
C GLY A 99 -0.12 -35.45 5.70
N LYS A 100 0.40 -34.41 6.36
CA LYS A 100 0.72 -34.43 7.82
C LYS A 100 0.10 -33.28 8.62
N VAL A 101 -0.78 -32.48 8.01
CA VAL A 101 -1.33 -31.27 8.62
C VAL A 101 -2.81 -31.46 8.95
N ASP A 102 -3.09 -31.64 10.23
CA ASP A 102 -4.46 -31.76 10.74
C ASP A 102 -5.14 -30.40 10.92
N CYS A 103 -4.36 -29.36 11.25
CA CYS A 103 -4.87 -28.00 11.45
C CYS A 103 -5.34 -27.37 10.12
N GLU A 104 -6.62 -26.99 10.05
CA GLU A 104 -7.22 -26.36 8.86
C GLU A 104 -6.54 -25.03 8.52
N HIS A 105 -6.27 -24.18 9.51
CA HIS A 105 -5.62 -22.88 9.29
C HIS A 105 -4.21 -23.04 8.72
N ALA A 106 -3.43 -23.99 9.24
CA ALA A 106 -2.09 -24.28 8.72
C ALA A 106 -2.16 -24.79 7.28
N ARG A 107 -3.15 -25.61 6.95
CA ARG A 107 -3.38 -26.09 5.59
C ARG A 107 -3.73 -24.95 4.63
N VAL A 108 -4.61 -24.02 5.02
CA VAL A 108 -4.91 -22.81 4.24
C VAL A 108 -3.64 -21.99 3.95
N ALA A 109 -2.76 -21.81 4.93
CA ALA A 109 -1.51 -21.10 4.74
C ALA A 109 -0.57 -21.81 3.74
N LEU A 110 -0.41 -23.12 3.88
CA LEU A 110 0.45 -23.92 3.00
C LEU A 110 -0.09 -23.99 1.56
N ASP A 111 -1.40 -24.18 1.39
CA ASP A 111 -2.07 -24.19 0.08
C ASP A 111 -1.92 -22.83 -0.61
N ARG A 112 -2.10 -21.73 0.15
CA ARG A 112 -1.86 -20.38 -0.37
C ARG A 112 -0.43 -20.19 -0.86
N ALA A 113 0.55 -20.70 -0.11
CA ALA A 113 1.95 -20.63 -0.51
C ALA A 113 2.22 -21.43 -1.79
N GLU A 114 1.66 -22.63 -1.92
CA GLU A 114 1.79 -23.49 -3.10
C GLU A 114 1.19 -22.83 -4.36
N VAL A 115 -0.01 -22.23 -4.25
CA VAL A 115 -0.64 -21.48 -5.34
C VAL A 115 0.24 -20.30 -5.78
N LEU A 116 0.77 -19.52 -4.84
CA LEU A 116 1.62 -18.38 -5.17
C LEU A 116 2.93 -18.80 -5.86
N LEU A 117 3.54 -19.91 -5.42
CA LEU A 117 4.78 -20.43 -5.99
C LEU A 117 4.58 -21.03 -7.38
N THR A 118 3.41 -21.63 -7.65
CA THR A 118 3.06 -22.17 -8.97
C THR A 118 2.70 -21.07 -9.97
N MET A 119 1.97 -20.03 -9.56
CA MET A 119 1.66 -18.86 -10.39
C MET A 119 2.91 -18.03 -10.77
N LYS A 120 3.99 -18.15 -9.99
CA LYS A 120 5.27 -17.43 -10.19
C LYS A 120 5.96 -17.74 -11.52
N ARG A 121 5.53 -18.76 -12.27
CA ARG A 121 6.14 -19.10 -13.56
C ARG A 121 5.78 -18.14 -14.69
N GLU A 122 4.67 -17.38 -14.62
CA GLU A 122 4.25 -16.56 -15.78
C GLU A 122 3.73 -15.14 -15.47
N MET A 123 3.27 -14.76 -14.25
CA MET A 123 2.56 -13.46 -14.09
C MET A 123 2.83 -12.64 -12.80
N VAL A 124 3.20 -13.23 -11.66
CA VAL A 124 3.28 -12.49 -10.37
C VAL A 124 4.70 -12.47 -9.81
N ARG A 125 5.31 -11.26 -9.71
CA ARG A 125 6.54 -11.06 -8.93
C ARG A 125 6.19 -10.97 -7.44
N LEU A 126 6.68 -11.92 -6.65
CA LEU A 126 6.47 -11.95 -5.19
C LEU A 126 7.09 -10.74 -4.47
N ASP A 127 7.89 -9.93 -5.17
CA ASP A 127 8.39 -8.63 -4.73
C ASP A 127 7.27 -7.67 -4.27
N ASN A 128 6.05 -7.83 -4.81
CA ASN A 128 4.88 -7.01 -4.47
C ASN A 128 3.76 -7.80 -3.78
N VAL A 129 4.05 -8.96 -3.18
CA VAL A 129 3.03 -9.81 -2.54
C VAL A 129 2.23 -9.11 -1.43
N TRP A 130 2.84 -8.08 -0.82
CA TRP A 130 2.25 -7.26 0.23
C TRP A 130 1.59 -5.97 -0.27
N GLY A 131 1.70 -5.65 -1.56
CA GLY A 131 1.20 -4.41 -2.13
C GLY A 131 2.30 -3.39 -2.47
N VAL A 132 1.83 -2.24 -2.94
CA VAL A 132 2.64 -1.21 -3.63
C VAL A 132 2.94 0.01 -2.75
N GLY A 133 2.33 0.09 -1.57
CA GLY A 133 2.44 1.22 -0.64
C GLY A 133 3.62 1.20 0.34
N GLY A 134 3.58 2.17 1.25
CA GLY A 134 4.52 2.38 2.35
C GLY A 134 5.45 3.59 2.13
N GLY A 135 5.73 4.33 3.21
CA GLY A 135 6.56 5.54 3.17
C GLY A 135 8.04 5.34 2.78
N LEU A 136 8.49 4.09 2.65
CA LEU A 136 9.84 3.74 2.17
C LEU A 136 9.88 3.50 0.65
N ARG A 137 8.74 3.57 -0.04
CA ARG A 137 8.70 3.51 -1.50
C ARG A 137 9.26 4.80 -2.09
N PRO A 138 9.97 4.74 -3.23
CA PRO A 138 10.42 5.94 -3.92
C PRO A 138 9.25 6.87 -4.26
N VAL A 139 9.42 8.18 -4.08
CA VAL A 139 8.35 9.17 -4.36
C VAL A 139 7.79 9.00 -5.79
N LYS A 140 8.67 8.82 -6.79
CA LYS A 140 8.26 8.57 -8.19
C LYS A 140 7.33 7.37 -8.36
N HIS A 141 7.50 6.34 -7.52
CA HIS A 141 6.62 5.17 -7.54
C HIS A 141 5.24 5.53 -6.96
N LEU A 142 5.20 6.23 -5.82
CA LEU A 142 3.93 6.66 -5.21
C LEU A 142 3.13 7.58 -6.13
N VAL A 143 3.79 8.55 -6.78
CA VAL A 143 3.17 9.43 -7.79
C VAL A 143 2.56 8.62 -8.93
N ARG A 144 3.29 7.61 -9.42
CA ARG A 144 2.79 6.70 -10.46
C ARG A 144 1.54 5.94 -10.00
N GLU A 145 1.54 5.38 -8.79
CA GLU A 145 0.38 4.62 -8.30
C GLU A 145 -0.84 5.54 -8.08
N MET A 146 -0.64 6.77 -7.58
CA MET A 146 -1.72 7.78 -7.50
C MET A 146 -2.28 8.14 -8.88
N ASN A 147 -1.41 8.29 -9.88
CA ASN A 147 -1.83 8.52 -11.25
C ASN A 147 -2.62 7.35 -11.84
N LEU A 148 -2.22 6.10 -11.56
CA LEU A 148 -2.94 4.91 -12.00
C LEU A 148 -4.33 4.84 -11.35
N LEU A 149 -4.41 5.06 -10.04
CA LEU A 149 -5.67 5.15 -9.29
C LEU A 149 -6.62 6.18 -9.91
N LEU A 150 -6.16 7.41 -10.17
CA LEU A 150 -7.00 8.47 -10.71
C LEU A 150 -7.48 8.16 -12.13
N LYS A 151 -6.61 7.58 -12.97
CA LYS A 151 -6.97 7.17 -14.33
C LYS A 151 -7.97 6.02 -14.33
N GLU A 152 -7.80 5.05 -13.44
CA GLU A 152 -8.75 3.96 -13.27
C GLU A 152 -10.12 4.48 -12.81
N TYR A 153 -10.14 5.39 -11.83
CA TYR A 153 -11.37 6.03 -11.38
C TYR A 153 -12.09 6.80 -12.49
N LEU A 154 -11.36 7.54 -13.34
CA LEU A 154 -11.96 8.24 -14.49
C LEU A 154 -12.62 7.29 -15.49
N VAL A 155 -12.20 6.02 -15.54
CA VAL A 155 -12.79 4.99 -16.41
C VAL A 155 -13.93 4.26 -15.71
N SER A 156 -13.76 3.87 -14.44
CA SER A 156 -14.70 3.03 -13.70
C SER A 156 -15.81 3.81 -13.01
N GLY A 157 -15.52 5.03 -12.55
CA GLY A 157 -16.38 5.81 -11.65
C GLY A 157 -16.51 5.23 -10.23
N ASP A 158 -15.70 4.23 -9.89
CA ASP A 158 -15.76 3.52 -8.60
C ASP A 158 -14.99 4.28 -7.52
N VAL A 159 -15.74 4.99 -6.68
CA VAL A 159 -15.20 5.77 -5.56
C VAL A 159 -14.65 4.87 -4.46
N SER A 160 -15.27 3.70 -4.25
CA SER A 160 -14.87 2.77 -3.18
C SER A 160 -13.54 2.11 -3.50
N GLU A 161 -13.33 1.73 -4.76
CA GLU A 161 -12.04 1.21 -5.20
C GLU A 161 -10.93 2.27 -5.12
N ALA A 162 -11.21 3.50 -5.57
CA ALA A 162 -10.26 4.60 -5.46
C ALA A 162 -9.88 4.91 -4.00
N GLU A 163 -10.85 4.85 -3.06
CA GLU A 163 -10.58 4.95 -1.63
C GLU A 163 -9.66 3.82 -1.13
N HIS A 164 -9.96 2.58 -1.53
CA HIS A 164 -9.16 1.41 -1.14
C HIS A 164 -7.71 1.55 -1.64
N CYS A 165 -7.53 1.87 -2.91
CA CYS A 165 -6.23 2.10 -3.52
C CYS A 165 -5.44 3.19 -2.79
N LEU A 166 -6.06 4.31 -2.42
CA LEU A 166 -5.37 5.38 -1.69
C LEU A 166 -4.94 4.93 -0.28
N ARG A 167 -5.80 4.18 0.43
CA ARG A 167 -5.48 3.63 1.76
C ARG A 167 -4.31 2.66 1.70
N ASP A 168 -4.25 1.81 0.67
CA ASP A 168 -3.18 0.83 0.45
C ASP A 168 -1.81 1.46 0.16
N LEU A 169 -1.77 2.74 -0.25
CA LEU A 169 -0.49 3.46 -0.38
C LEU A 169 0.15 3.77 0.97
N GLU A 170 -0.62 3.83 2.06
CA GLU A 170 -0.15 4.05 3.43
C GLU A 170 0.70 5.34 3.62
N VAL A 171 0.41 6.40 2.88
CA VAL A 171 1.18 7.67 2.91
C VAL A 171 0.29 8.91 3.14
N PRO A 172 -0.37 9.02 4.32
CA PRO A 172 -1.35 10.06 4.59
C PRO A 172 -0.81 11.50 4.50
N HIS A 173 0.47 11.71 4.78
CA HIS A 173 1.12 13.03 4.67
C HIS A 173 1.56 13.39 3.25
N PHE A 174 1.33 12.50 2.28
CA PHE A 174 1.59 12.69 0.87
C PHE A 174 0.29 12.75 0.04
N HIS A 175 -0.89 12.75 0.68
CA HIS A 175 -2.18 12.87 -0.01
C HIS A 175 -2.35 14.20 -0.76
N HIS A 176 -1.60 15.25 -0.39
CA HIS A 176 -1.53 16.49 -1.16
C HIS A 176 -1.01 16.28 -2.60
N GLU A 177 -0.29 15.18 -2.88
CA GLU A 177 0.10 14.80 -4.23
C GLU A 177 -1.10 14.33 -5.05
N LEU A 178 -1.94 13.47 -4.49
CA LEU A 178 -3.16 13.04 -5.15
C LEU A 178 -4.06 14.24 -5.49
N VAL A 179 -4.24 15.17 -4.55
CA VAL A 179 -5.04 16.38 -4.78
C VAL A 179 -4.43 17.25 -5.87
N TYR A 180 -3.11 17.43 -5.86
CA TYR A 180 -2.40 18.14 -6.93
C TYR A 180 -2.67 17.49 -8.30
N GLU A 181 -2.46 16.18 -8.41
CA GLU A 181 -2.67 15.41 -9.64
C GLU A 181 -4.13 15.46 -10.13
N VAL A 182 -5.11 15.40 -9.21
CA VAL A 182 -6.53 15.57 -9.54
C VAL A 182 -6.78 16.90 -10.24
N VAL A 183 -6.27 17.99 -9.66
CA VAL A 183 -6.49 19.33 -10.20
C VAL A 183 -5.77 19.49 -11.54
N VAL A 184 -4.52 19.04 -11.67
CA VAL A 184 -3.78 19.07 -12.94
C VAL A 184 -4.53 18.29 -14.03
N MET A 185 -5.00 17.07 -13.73
CA MET A 185 -5.79 16.28 -14.68
C MET A 185 -7.07 17.00 -15.12
N VAL A 186 -7.72 17.78 -14.24
CA VAL A 186 -8.87 18.59 -14.61
C VAL A 186 -8.49 19.74 -15.54
N LEU A 187 -7.39 20.45 -15.25
CA LEU A 187 -6.92 21.54 -16.10
C LEU A 187 -6.58 21.05 -17.52
N GLU A 188 -5.98 19.87 -17.64
CA GLU A 188 -5.62 19.26 -18.93
C GLU A 188 -6.79 18.58 -19.65
N SER A 189 -7.92 18.38 -18.97
CA SER A 189 -9.05 17.62 -19.51
C SER A 189 -9.84 18.40 -20.58
N LYS A 190 -10.49 17.65 -21.47
CA LYS A 190 -11.40 18.21 -22.48
C LYS A 190 -12.85 17.98 -22.04
N GLY A 191 -13.51 19.06 -21.63
CA GLY A 191 -14.92 19.06 -21.23
C GLY A 191 -15.15 18.69 -19.77
N ASP A 192 -16.40 18.79 -19.33
CA ASP A 192 -16.71 18.89 -17.90
C ASP A 192 -16.79 17.54 -17.17
N THR A 193 -16.81 16.41 -17.89
CA THR A 193 -17.00 15.09 -17.28
C THR A 193 -15.92 14.77 -16.25
N ALA A 194 -14.64 15.03 -16.59
CA ALA A 194 -13.52 14.80 -15.69
C ALA A 194 -13.64 15.68 -14.42
N SER A 195 -14.00 16.95 -14.58
CA SER A 195 -14.23 17.87 -13.45
C SER A 195 -15.28 17.34 -12.49
N HIS A 196 -16.45 16.94 -12.99
CA HIS A 196 -17.53 16.41 -12.16
C HIS A 196 -17.14 15.12 -11.44
N MET A 197 -16.46 14.20 -12.14
CA MET A 197 -15.99 12.96 -11.53
C MET A 197 -14.95 13.23 -10.43
N MET A 198 -13.99 14.11 -10.69
CA MET A 198 -12.96 14.46 -9.72
C MET A 198 -13.51 15.19 -8.50
N ILE A 199 -14.49 16.08 -8.67
CA ILE A 199 -15.19 16.71 -7.54
C ILE A 199 -15.89 15.66 -6.69
N LYS A 200 -16.61 14.72 -7.32
CA LYS A 200 -17.27 13.60 -6.61
C LYS A 200 -16.27 12.78 -5.80
N LEU A 201 -15.09 12.51 -6.35
CA LEU A 201 -14.02 11.78 -5.66
C LEU A 201 -13.51 12.55 -4.45
N LEU A 202 -13.09 13.80 -4.65
CA LEU A 202 -12.58 14.65 -3.57
C LEU A 202 -13.64 14.90 -2.50
N GLN A 203 -14.92 15.04 -2.87
CA GLN A 203 -16.02 15.18 -1.93
C GLN A 203 -16.17 13.93 -1.05
N SER A 204 -16.06 12.74 -1.63
CA SER A 204 -16.07 11.49 -0.86
C SER A 204 -14.91 11.44 0.14
N PHE A 205 -13.69 11.74 -0.33
CA PHE A 205 -12.49 11.71 0.49
C PHE A 205 -12.47 12.77 1.59
N TRP A 206 -13.10 13.93 1.34
CA TRP A 206 -13.31 14.97 2.35
C TRP A 206 -14.33 14.53 3.40
N LYS A 207 -15.51 14.04 2.98
CA LYS A 207 -16.60 13.63 3.90
C LYS A 207 -16.19 12.49 4.82
N THR A 208 -15.36 11.57 4.33
CA THR A 208 -14.83 10.44 5.12
C THR A 208 -13.61 10.81 5.96
N GLY A 209 -13.04 12.00 5.78
CA GLY A 209 -11.80 12.43 6.42
C GLY A 209 -10.54 11.70 5.93
N LEU A 210 -10.64 10.95 4.82
CA LEU A 210 -9.51 10.25 4.21
C LEU A 210 -8.41 11.23 3.75
N ILE A 211 -8.83 12.36 3.18
CA ILE A 211 -7.94 13.49 2.91
C ILE A 211 -8.25 14.56 3.95
N THR A 212 -7.24 14.90 4.74
CA THR A 212 -7.37 15.93 5.77
C THR A 212 -7.46 17.32 5.14
N VAL A 213 -8.00 18.28 5.89
CA VAL A 213 -8.05 19.69 5.47
C VAL A 213 -6.67 20.24 5.10
N ASP A 214 -5.63 19.86 5.85
CA ASP A 214 -4.24 20.22 5.55
C ASP A 214 -3.79 19.69 4.19
N GLN A 215 -4.01 18.39 3.93
CA GLN A 215 -3.59 17.76 2.68
C GLN A 215 -4.37 18.30 1.47
N MET A 216 -5.67 18.55 1.64
CA MET A 216 -6.50 19.20 0.63
C MET A 216 -5.97 20.61 0.30
N ASN A 217 -5.80 21.44 1.33
CA ASN A 217 -5.29 22.81 1.14
C ASN A 217 -3.91 22.83 0.49
N ARG A 218 -2.98 21.97 0.93
CA ARG A 218 -1.62 21.87 0.36
C ARG A 218 -1.64 21.44 -1.10
N GLY A 219 -2.54 20.54 -1.50
CA GLY A 219 -2.68 20.11 -2.89
C GLY A 219 -3.10 21.26 -3.81
N PHE A 220 -4.18 21.96 -3.47
CA PHE A 220 -4.64 23.13 -4.23
C PHE A 220 -3.61 24.25 -4.24
N GLN A 221 -3.00 24.58 -3.10
CA GLN A 221 -2.02 25.66 -3.00
C GLN A 221 -0.81 25.42 -3.92
N ARG A 222 -0.33 24.19 -4.02
CA ARG A 222 0.75 23.85 -4.96
C ARG A 222 0.37 24.17 -6.40
N VAL A 223 -0.86 23.84 -6.81
CA VAL A 223 -1.31 24.17 -8.16
C VAL A 223 -1.49 25.67 -8.33
N TYR A 224 -1.95 26.40 -7.31
CA TYR A 224 -2.03 27.86 -7.36
C TYR A 224 -0.64 28.50 -7.59
N ASP A 225 0.37 27.99 -6.90
CA ASP A 225 1.75 28.48 -7.01
C ASP A 225 2.36 28.18 -8.40
N GLU A 226 2.02 27.03 -8.99
CA GLU A 226 2.50 26.58 -10.31
C GLU A 226 1.59 27.00 -11.49
N LEU A 227 0.42 27.61 -11.20
CA LEU A 227 -0.58 27.95 -12.21
C LEU A 227 -0.04 28.79 -13.38
N PRO A 228 0.86 29.77 -13.17
CA PRO A 228 1.46 30.52 -14.28
C PRO A 228 2.28 29.64 -15.23
N GLU A 229 2.98 28.63 -14.70
CA GLU A 229 3.76 27.68 -15.51
C GLU A 229 2.84 26.71 -16.24
N ILE A 230 1.84 26.15 -15.55
CA ILE A 230 0.83 25.26 -16.16
C ILE A 230 0.11 25.97 -17.30
N ASN A 231 -0.19 27.27 -17.16
CA ASN A 231 -0.86 28.05 -18.20
C ASN A 231 -0.03 28.24 -19.48
N LEU A 232 1.29 27.99 -19.45
CA LEU A 232 2.12 27.97 -20.65
C LEU A 232 1.79 26.77 -21.54
N ASP A 233 1.48 25.62 -20.93
CA ASP A 233 1.16 24.37 -21.63
C ASP A 233 -0.35 24.19 -21.86
N VAL A 234 -1.17 24.72 -20.95
CA VAL A 234 -2.64 24.62 -20.97
C VAL A 234 -3.26 26.02 -21.13
N PRO A 235 -3.65 26.43 -22.35
CA PRO A 235 -4.36 27.67 -22.55
C PRO A 235 -5.64 27.71 -21.71
N HIS A 236 -5.92 28.86 -21.09
CA HIS A 236 -7.08 29.08 -20.22
C HIS A 236 -7.05 28.36 -18.86
N ALA A 237 -5.90 27.83 -18.42
CA ALA A 237 -5.77 27.16 -17.11
C ALA A 237 -6.34 28.00 -15.95
N HIS A 238 -6.12 29.31 -15.93
CA HIS A 238 -6.71 30.21 -14.93
C HIS A 238 -8.25 30.16 -14.89
N SER A 239 -8.90 30.22 -16.06
CA SER A 239 -10.36 30.22 -16.14
C SER A 239 -10.96 28.87 -15.74
N ILE A 240 -10.30 27.78 -16.12
CA ILE A 240 -10.69 26.43 -15.72
C ILE A 240 -10.51 26.27 -14.20
N MET A 241 -9.40 26.74 -13.65
CA MET A 241 -9.11 26.72 -12.21
C MET A 241 -10.19 27.47 -11.41
N GLU A 242 -10.50 28.72 -11.77
CA GLU A 242 -11.51 29.53 -11.09
C GLU A 242 -12.87 28.79 -11.07
N THR A 243 -13.28 28.26 -12.22
CA THR A 243 -14.54 27.49 -12.34
C THR A 243 -14.51 26.24 -11.47
N PHE A 244 -13.41 25.50 -11.48
CA PHE A 244 -13.25 24.27 -10.73
C PHE A 244 -13.25 24.49 -9.22
N VAL A 245 -12.55 25.52 -8.75
CA VAL A 245 -12.49 25.91 -7.33
C VAL A 245 -13.86 26.35 -6.82
N ASP A 246 -14.61 27.11 -7.62
CA ASP A 246 -15.98 27.50 -7.29
C ASP A 246 -16.93 26.29 -7.16
N LEU A 247 -16.80 25.31 -8.06
CA LEU A 247 -17.56 24.08 -7.96
C LEU A 247 -17.15 23.25 -6.74
N CYS A 248 -15.85 23.12 -6.46
CA CYS A 248 -15.35 22.45 -5.25
C CYS A 248 -15.90 23.11 -3.97
N PHE A 249 -15.97 24.44 -3.93
CA PHE A 249 -16.52 25.17 -2.79
C PHE A 249 -18.03 24.92 -2.64
N LYS A 250 -18.79 25.00 -3.74
CA LYS A 250 -20.24 24.72 -3.76
C LYS A 250 -20.56 23.30 -3.29
N GLU A 251 -19.74 22.33 -3.68
CA GLU A 251 -19.86 20.92 -3.28
C GLU A 251 -19.27 20.62 -1.89
N GLY A 252 -18.78 21.64 -1.18
CA GLY A 252 -18.28 21.50 0.19
C GLY A 252 -17.00 20.67 0.31
N VAL A 253 -16.16 20.68 -0.73
CA VAL A 253 -14.89 19.94 -0.80
C VAL A 253 -13.72 20.76 -0.28
N ILE A 254 -13.84 22.09 -0.31
CA ILE A 254 -12.81 23.02 0.13
C ILE A 254 -13.39 24.11 1.03
N THR A 255 -12.51 24.76 1.78
CA THR A 255 -12.90 25.89 2.65
C THR A 255 -13.06 27.17 1.85
N LYS A 256 -13.87 28.11 2.36
CA LYS A 256 -14.02 29.45 1.77
C LYS A 256 -12.67 30.17 1.65
N LYS A 257 -11.80 30.03 2.65
CA LYS A 257 -10.45 30.62 2.63
C LYS A 257 -9.61 30.11 1.46
N LEU A 258 -9.71 28.83 1.12
CA LEU A 258 -8.97 28.24 0.00
C LEU A 258 -9.54 28.69 -1.36
N GLN A 259 -10.86 28.88 -1.43
CA GLN A 259 -11.52 29.44 -2.62
C GLN A 259 -11.07 30.89 -2.85
N GLU A 260 -11.12 31.73 -1.82
CA GLU A 260 -10.70 33.15 -1.88
C GLU A 260 -9.20 33.33 -2.18
N ALA A 261 -8.38 32.29 -1.96
CA ALA A 261 -6.96 32.30 -2.27
C ALA A 261 -6.62 31.90 -3.72
N CYS A 262 -7.61 31.49 -4.52
CA CYS A 262 -7.41 31.14 -5.92
C CYS A 262 -6.85 32.36 -6.70
N PRO A 263 -5.71 32.23 -7.40
CA PRO A 263 -5.15 33.33 -8.18
C PRO A 263 -6.11 33.76 -9.30
N ALA A 264 -6.65 34.96 -9.16
CA ALA A 264 -7.38 35.61 -10.25
C ALA A 264 -6.40 36.02 -11.35
N ARG A 265 -6.89 36.04 -12.60
CA ARG A 265 -6.11 36.53 -13.74
C ARG A 265 -5.84 38.04 -13.69
#